data_AF-A0A933RJP2-F1
#
_entry.id   AF-A0A933RJP2-F1
#
_cell.length_a   1.000
_cell.length_b   1.000
_cell.length_c   1.000
_cell.angle_alpha   90.00
_cell.angle_beta   90.00
_cell.angle_gamma   90.00
#
_symmetry.space_group_name_H-M   'P 1'
#
loop_
_entity.id
_entity.type
_entity.pdbx_description
1 polymer ?
#
loop_
_entity_poly.entity_id
_entity_poly.type
_entity_poly.pdbx_seq_one_letter_code
_entity_poly.pdbx_strand_id
1 'polypeptide(L)' 'MMVESYIVHIYRRDEAVPTKILGTVEKVGKRDKSSFENLNELWAILASAKGERSGGERGPGENSGNPAPTTL' A
#
# COMPACT_ATOMS: atom_id res chain seq x y z
N MET A 1 -21.80 -3.72 -13.98
CA MET A 1 -20.85 -3.23 -12.94
C MET A 1 -20.08 -4.43 -12.43
N MET A 2 -18.74 -4.39 -12.41
CA MET A 2 -17.95 -5.42 -11.72
C MET A 2 -17.79 -4.99 -10.26
N VAL A 3 -18.19 -5.85 -9.33
CA VAL A 3 -17.96 -5.64 -7.90
C VAL A 3 -16.57 -6.18 -7.57
N GLU A 4 -15.74 -5.34 -6.95
CA GLU A 4 -14.44 -5.77 -6.44
C GLU A 4 -14.59 -6.16 -4.98
N SER A 5 -14.03 -7.31 -4.61
CA SER A 5 -14.10 -7.84 -3.25
C SER A 5 -12.72 -7.76 -2.60
N TYR A 6 -12.69 -7.38 -1.33
CA TYR A 6 -11.47 -7.21 -0.56
C TYR A 6 -11.63 -7.85 0.82
N ILE A 7 -10.54 -8.40 1.34
CA ILE A 7 -10.43 -8.87 2.73
C ILE A 7 -9.56 -7.87 3.47
N VAL A 8 -10.08 -7.31 4.56
CA VAL A 8 -9.35 -6.36 5.42
C VAL A 8 -9.11 -7.03 6.77
N HIS A 9 -7.83 -7.20 7.12
CA HIS A 9 -7.40 -7.64 8.45
C HIS A 9 -6.93 -6.45 9.27
N ILE A 10 -7.58 -6.19 10.40
CA ILE A 10 -7.16 -5.16 11.36
C ILE A 10 -6.49 -5.88 12.53
N TYR A 11 -5.20 -5.61 12.77
CA TYR A 11 -4.43 -6.22 13.86
C TYR A 11 -4.41 -5.36 15.10
N ARG A 12 -4.35 -4.04 14.94
CA ARG A 12 -4.30 -3.09 16.05
C ARG A 12 -5.17 -1.89 15.74
N ARG A 13 -5.90 -1.46 16.75
CA ARG A 13 -6.64 -0.19 16.76
C ARG A 13 -6.28 0.53 18.04
N ASP A 14 -5.93 1.80 17.93
CA ASP A 14 -5.75 2.67 19.08
C ASP A 14 -7.13 3.17 19.55
N GLU A 15 -7.46 2.97 20.82
CA GLU A 15 -8.74 3.41 21.39
C GLU A 15 -8.78 4.93 21.61
N ALA A 16 -7.64 5.54 21.92
CA ALA A 16 -7.54 6.98 22.10
C ALA A 16 -7.49 7.72 20.75
N VAL A 17 -6.95 7.06 19.72
CA VAL A 17 -6.87 7.62 18.35
C VAL A 17 -7.50 6.65 17.34
N PRO A 18 -8.82 6.72 17.12
CA PRO A 18 -9.54 5.76 16.27
C PRO A 18 -9.09 5.68 14.81
N THR A 19 -8.39 6.71 14.32
CA THR A 19 -7.83 6.77 12.96
C THR A 19 -6.53 5.98 12.80
N LYS A 20 -5.87 5.64 13.92
CA LYS A 20 -4.63 4.87 13.97
C LYS A 20 -4.98 3.38 14.02
N ILE A 21 -5.03 2.78 12.84
CA ILE A 21 -5.35 1.37 12.64
C ILE A 21 -4.25 0.71 11.82
N LEU A 22 -3.72 -0.39 12.32
CA LEU A 22 -2.71 -1.17 11.61
C LEU A 22 -3.35 -2.45 11.09
N GLY A 23 -3.17 -2.69 9.81
CA GLY A 23 -3.79 -3.83 9.15
C GLY A 23 -3.20 -4.11 7.79
N THR A 24 -3.82 -5.09 7.13
CA THR A 24 -3.50 -5.45 5.76
C THR A 24 -4.78 -5.63 4.96
N VAL A 25 -4.74 -5.31 3.68
CA VAL A 25 -5.81 -5.51 2.72
C VAL A 25 -5.34 -6.42 1.59
N GLU A 26 -6.22 -7.32 1.17
CA GLU A 26 -6.02 -8.25 0.05
C GLU A 26 -7.21 -8.13 -0.91
N LYS A 27 -6.93 -8.08 -2.22
CA LYS A 27 -7.98 -8.14 -3.24
C LYS A 27 -8.30 -9.60 -3.56
N VAL A 28 -9.56 -9.98 -3.43
CA VAL A 28 -10.00 -11.36 -3.68
C VAL A 28 -9.68 -11.74 -5.12
N GLY A 29 -9.00 -12.88 -5.28
CA GLY A 29 -8.57 -13.39 -6.58
C GLY A 29 -7.23 -12.82 -7.08
N LYS A 30 -6.57 -11.94 -6.32
CA LYS A 30 -5.17 -11.56 -6.53
C LYS A 30 -4.30 -12.08 -5.38
N ARG A 31 -2.99 -12.19 -5.62
CA ARG A 31 -2.01 -12.56 -4.60
C ARG A 31 -1.41 -11.35 -3.88
N ASP A 32 -1.82 -10.15 -4.26
CA ASP A 32 -1.29 -8.92 -3.73
C ASP A 32 -1.90 -8.60 -2.36
N LYS A 33 -1.03 -8.36 -1.40
CA LYS A 33 -1.36 -7.95 -0.04
C LYS A 33 -0.65 -6.65 0.27
N SER A 34 -1.38 -5.66 0.76
CA SER A 34 -0.84 -4.35 1.12
C SER A 34 -1.11 -4.04 2.59
N SER A 35 -0.14 -3.42 3.26
CA SER A 35 -0.27 -2.96 4.64
C SER A 35 -0.86 -1.54 4.67
N PHE A 36 -1.52 -1.18 5.76
CA PHE A 36 -1.93 0.20 6.06
C PHE A 36 -1.74 0.50 7.54
N GLU A 37 -1.45 1.76 7.87
CA GLU A 37 -1.25 2.25 9.24
C GLU A 37 -2.32 3.23 9.71
N ASN A 38 -3.22 3.61 8.81
CA ASN A 38 -4.36 4.47 9.10
C ASN A 38 -5.47 4.29 8.06
N LEU A 39 -6.66 4.85 8.35
CA LEU A 39 -7.81 4.79 7.44
C LEU A 39 -7.55 5.44 6.08
N ASN A 40 -6.77 6.53 6.02
CA ASN A 40 -6.52 7.24 4.76
C ASN A 40 -5.69 6.39 3.79
N GLU A 41 -4.69 5.67 4.29
CA GLU A 41 -3.92 4.72 3.51
C GLU A 41 -4.80 3.57 2.98
N LEU A 42 -5.67 3.02 3.82
CA LEU A 42 -6.62 1.99 3.39
C LEU A 42 -7.49 2.51 2.24
N TRP A 43 -8.04 3.71 2.36
CA TRP A 43 -8.84 4.33 1.30
C TRP A 43 -8.04 4.56 0.02
N ALA A 44 -6.79 5.02 0.12
CA ALA A 44 -5.92 5.22 -1.03
C ALA A 44 -5.62 3.91 -1.78
N ILE A 45 -5.41 2.80 -1.06
CA ILE A 45 -5.21 1.47 -1.65
C ILE A 45 -6.48 1.01 -2.38
N LEU A 46 -7.64 1.13 -1.74
CA LEU A 46 -8.93 0.73 -2.34
C LEU A 46 -9.30 1.60 -3.56
N ALA A 47 -9.00 2.89 -3.53
CA ALA A 47 -9.25 3.80 -4.65
C ALA A 47 -8.29 3.57 -5.82
N SER A 48 -7.03 3.25 -5.55
CA SER A 48 -6.02 2.99 -6.60
C SER A 48 -6.34 1.74 -7.41
N ALA A 49 -6.91 0.72 -6.75
CA ALA A 49 -7.33 -0.51 -7.43
C ALA A 49 -8.40 -0.31 -8.51
N LYS A 50 -9.12 0.83 -8.48
CA LYS A 50 -10.11 1.22 -9.48
C LYS A 50 -9.47 1.70 -10.80
N GLY A 51 -8.18 2.05 -10.80
CA GLY A 51 -7.46 2.64 -11.94
C GLY A 51 -6.57 1.67 -12.74
N GLU A 52 -6.33 0.45 -12.25
CA GLU A 52 -5.37 -0.50 -12.85
C GLU A 52 -5.92 -1.29 -14.05
N ARG A 53 -6.69 -0.64 -14.94
CA ARG A 53 -7.11 -1.22 -16.23
C ARG A 53 -6.25 -0.79 -17.41
N SER A 54 -5.13 -0.12 -17.18
CA SER A 54 -4.21 0.29 -18.23
C SER A 54 -2.79 0.29 -17.68
N GLY A 55 -1.90 -0.41 -18.38
CA GLY A 55 -0.59 -0.81 -17.92
C GLY A 55 0.32 0.32 -17.45
N GLY A 56 1.25 -0.04 -16.58
CA GLY A 56 2.32 0.80 -16.10
C GLY A 56 3.35 -0.06 -15.39
N GLU A 57 4.25 -0.65 -16.17
CA GLU A 57 5.57 -1.09 -15.71
C GLU A 57 6.15 -0.07 -14.74
N ARG A 58 6.28 -0.42 -13.46
CA ARG A 58 7.24 0.22 -12.57
C ARG A 58 8.53 -0.59 -12.66
N GLY A 59 9.46 -0.08 -13.49
CA GLY A 59 10.84 -0.55 -13.56
C GLY A 59 11.56 -0.46 -12.20
N PRO A 60 12.75 -1.07 -12.10
CA PRO A 60 13.43 -1.31 -10.83
C PRO A 60 13.98 0.00 -10.25
N GLY A 61 13.60 0.29 -9.01
CA GLY A 61 14.17 1.39 -8.23
C GLY A 61 15.64 1.14 -7.89
N GLU A 62 16.48 1.82 -8.67
CA GLU A 62 17.84 2.33 -8.41
C GLU A 62 18.46 2.04 -7.03
N ASN A 63 19.55 1.27 -7.07
CA ASN A 63 20.57 1.17 -6.03
C ASN A 63 21.30 2.52 -5.90
N SER A 64 21.03 3.28 -4.83
CA SER A 64 21.87 4.43 -4.47
C SER A 64 23.20 3.94 -3.90
N GLY A 65 24.18 3.75 -4.78
CA GLY A 65 25.59 3.71 -4.41
C GLY A 65 25.99 5.09 -3.87
N ASN A 66 26.47 5.12 -2.62
CA ASN A 66 27.03 6.29 -1.98
C ASN A 66 28.46 6.55 -2.51
N PRO A 67 28.78 7.68 -3.18
CA PRO A 67 30.17 8.03 -3.42
C PRO A 67 30.77 8.69 -2.17
N ALA A 68 31.90 8.16 -1.70
CA ALA A 68 32.69 8.70 -0.61
C ALA A 68 33.20 10.14 -0.93
N PRO A 69 33.35 11.02 0.07
CA PRO A 69 33.86 12.37 -0.15
C PRO A 69 35.37 12.35 -0.42
N THR A 70 35.78 12.76 -1.63
CA THR A 70 37.17 13.10 -1.93
C THR A 70 37.52 14.41 -1.26
N THR A 71 38.48 14.38 -0.33
CA THR A 71 39.09 15.57 0.27
C THR A 71 40.23 16.06 -0.62
N LEU A 72 40.27 17.37 -0.88
CA LEU A 72 41.32 18.12 -1.58
C LEU A 72 42.52 18.39 -0.65
#